data_AF-A0A549YEM9-F1
#
_entry.id   AF-A0A549YEM9-F1
#
_cell.length_a   1.000
_cell.length_b   1.000
_cell.length_c   1.000
_cell.angle_alpha   90.00
_cell.angle_beta   90.00
_cell.angle_gamma   90.00
#
_symmetry.space_group_name_H-M   'P 1'
#
loop_
_entity.id
_entity.type
_entity.pdbx_description
1 polymer ?
#
loop_
_entity_poly.entity_id
_entity_poly.type
_entity_poly.pdbx_seq_one_letter_code
_entity_poly.pdbx_strand_id
1 'polypeptide(L)'
;MKNPFKNEKLQNVNSRLVELKEKRESLANEIEEIQTAMNDTFESYAVGTIEAEDVRKAEKLLREKKDEYKQNEEMISKVEAVKTEVKKESVPYYKEMRQKKLQDVQKRYDDKVQDVHEARNEFLRQLNELGQIKKEANRANTEYNNVMADIGEESNPYLTGIQEKPFIKGSLGVVKDNETIGVREDVQRQAYEKVLPQFAEKGGEE
;
A
#
# COMPACT_ATOMS: atom_id res chain seq x y z
N MET A 1 -3.31 23.98 5.17
CA MET A 1 -3.05 23.69 3.74
C MET A 1 -4.35 23.32 3.06
N LYS A 2 -4.88 24.15 2.15
CA LYS A 2 -6.01 23.75 1.29
C LYS A 2 -5.54 22.58 0.45
N ASN A 3 -6.27 21.45 0.48
CA ASN A 3 -5.98 20.31 -0.38
C ASN A 3 -6.07 20.80 -1.84
N PRO A 4 -4.95 20.94 -2.58
CA PRO A 4 -4.96 21.54 -3.93
C PRO A 4 -5.75 20.75 -4.97
N PHE A 5 -6.27 19.59 -4.57
CA PHE A 5 -6.66 18.49 -5.45
C PHE A 5 -8.14 18.10 -5.32
N LYS A 6 -8.97 18.97 -4.72
CA LYS A 6 -10.42 18.86 -4.93
C LYS A 6 -10.66 19.23 -6.40
N ASN A 7 -10.94 18.24 -7.25
CA ASN A 7 -11.57 18.54 -8.53
C ASN A 7 -12.99 19.03 -8.20
N GLU A 8 -13.10 20.33 -7.91
CA GLU A 8 -14.34 21.00 -7.50
C GLU A 8 -15.43 20.76 -8.53
N LYS A 9 -15.07 20.69 -9.82
CA LYS A 9 -15.97 20.34 -10.91
C LYS A 9 -16.54 18.93 -10.76
N LEU A 10 -15.71 17.93 -10.49
CA LEU A 10 -16.14 16.55 -10.23
C LEU A 10 -16.94 16.43 -8.92
N GLN A 11 -16.59 17.19 -7.88
CA GLN A 11 -17.33 17.22 -6.63
C GLN A 11 -18.73 17.80 -6.83
N ASN A 12 -18.84 18.95 -7.50
CA ASN A 12 -20.12 19.58 -7.82
C ASN A 12 -21.00 18.67 -8.69
N VAL A 13 -20.41 18.00 -9.69
CA VAL A 13 -21.12 17.00 -10.52
C VAL A 13 -21.61 15.81 -9.69
N ASN A 14 -20.80 15.31 -8.74
CA ASN A 14 -21.22 14.23 -7.85
C ASN A 14 -22.33 14.67 -6.90
N SER A 15 -22.22 15.85 -6.28
CA SER A 15 -23.28 16.41 -5.42
C SER A 15 -24.59 16.57 -6.18
N ARG A 16 -24.53 17.11 -7.40
CA ARG A 16 -25.72 17.25 -8.25
C ARG A 16 -26.34 15.90 -8.63
N LEU A 17 -25.53 14.86 -8.86
CA LEU A 17 -26.05 13.50 -9.09
C LEU A 17 -26.73 12.91 -7.86
N VAL A 18 -26.23 13.18 -6.66
CA VAL A 18 -26.88 12.75 -5.42
C VAL A 18 -28.24 13.41 -5.29
N GLU A 19 -28.30 14.74 -5.42
CA GLU A 19 -29.58 15.49 -5.37
C GLU A 19 -30.60 14.96 -6.38
N LEU A 20 -30.17 14.71 -7.63
CA LEU A 20 -31.07 14.19 -8.67
C LEU A 20 -31.54 12.76 -8.38
N LYS A 21 -30.69 11.90 -7.79
CA LYS A 21 -31.05 10.53 -7.40
C LYS A 21 -32.00 10.50 -6.21
N GLU A 22 -31.79 11.35 -5.22
CA GLU A 22 -32.72 11.55 -4.10
C GLU A 22 -34.06 12.07 -4.61
N LYS A 23 -34.06 13.05 -5.52
CA LYS A 23 -35.30 13.55 -6.15
C LYS A 23 -36.05 12.46 -6.92
N ARG A 24 -35.31 11.57 -7.61
CA ARG A 24 -35.91 10.43 -8.32
C ARG A 24 -36.63 9.49 -7.36
N GLU A 25 -35.99 9.16 -6.25
CA GLU A 25 -36.57 8.27 -5.23
C GLU A 25 -37.82 8.91 -4.61
N SER A 26 -37.77 10.20 -4.27
CA SER A 26 -38.94 10.95 -3.80
C SER A 26 -40.09 10.92 -4.82
N LEU A 27 -39.81 11.20 -6.10
CA LEU A 27 -40.82 11.18 -7.15
C LEU A 27 -41.38 9.77 -7.39
N ALA A 28 -40.57 8.71 -7.26
CA ALA A 28 -41.04 7.33 -7.36
C ALA A 28 -42.06 7.01 -6.26
N ASN A 29 -41.76 7.38 -5.03
CA ASN A 29 -42.65 7.19 -3.88
C ASN A 29 -43.94 8.00 -4.05
N GLU A 30 -43.85 9.29 -4.44
CA GLU A 30 -45.02 10.13 -4.70
C GLU A 30 -45.93 9.54 -5.80
N ILE A 31 -45.33 9.00 -6.87
CA ILE A 31 -46.09 8.34 -7.94
C ILE A 31 -46.82 7.10 -7.40
N GLU A 32 -46.15 6.27 -6.60
CA GLU A 32 -46.75 5.07 -6.00
C GLU A 32 -47.90 5.40 -5.04
N GLU A 33 -47.72 6.42 -4.21
CA GLU A 33 -48.76 6.94 -3.31
C GLU A 33 -49.97 7.46 -4.09
N ILE A 34 -49.75 8.26 -5.15
CA ILE A 34 -50.83 8.76 -6.00
C ILE A 34 -51.54 7.61 -6.72
N GLN A 35 -50.80 6.60 -7.20
CA GLN A 35 -51.41 5.43 -7.85
C GLN A 35 -52.29 4.63 -6.89
N THR A 36 -51.85 4.47 -5.64
CA THR A 36 -52.63 3.79 -4.59
C THR A 36 -53.89 4.58 -4.26
N ALA A 37 -53.75 5.89 -4.00
CA ALA A 37 -54.89 6.77 -3.72
C ALA A 37 -55.87 6.87 -4.90
N MET A 38 -55.38 6.79 -6.14
CA MET A 38 -56.23 6.75 -7.33
C MET A 38 -57.11 5.50 -7.36
N ASN A 39 -56.64 4.33 -6.92
CA ASN A 39 -57.47 3.13 -6.86
C ASN A 39 -58.64 3.31 -5.89
N ASP A 40 -58.37 3.86 -4.70
CA ASP A 40 -59.40 4.18 -3.70
C ASP A 40 -60.39 5.24 -4.22
N THR A 41 -59.89 6.20 -5.00
CA THR A 41 -60.70 7.24 -5.66
C THR A 41 -61.61 6.61 -6.74
N PHE A 42 -61.11 5.66 -7.53
CA PHE A 42 -61.93 4.95 -8.52
C PHE A 42 -63.01 4.09 -7.87
N GLU A 43 -62.69 3.39 -6.77
CA GLU A 43 -63.69 2.63 -6.00
C GLU A 43 -64.76 3.56 -5.41
N SER A 44 -64.34 4.67 -4.82
CA SER A 44 -65.25 5.70 -4.25
C SER A 44 -66.12 6.37 -5.32
N TYR A 45 -65.60 6.57 -6.53
CA TYR A 45 -66.38 7.06 -7.66
C TYR A 45 -67.40 6.01 -8.13
N ALA A 46 -67.00 4.74 -8.19
CA ALA A 46 -67.89 3.63 -8.60
C ALA A 46 -69.07 3.43 -7.63
N VAL A 47 -68.88 3.70 -6.33
CA VAL A 47 -69.96 3.71 -5.33
C VAL A 47 -70.65 5.08 -5.18
N GLY A 48 -70.31 6.06 -6.03
CA GLY A 48 -71.00 7.36 -6.13
C GLY A 48 -70.69 8.35 -5.01
N THR A 49 -69.60 8.15 -4.26
CA THR A 49 -69.23 8.96 -3.09
C THR A 49 -68.43 10.22 -3.44
N ILE A 50 -67.88 10.28 -4.65
CA ILE A 50 -67.10 11.41 -5.17
C ILE A 50 -67.44 11.69 -6.64
N GLU A 51 -67.04 12.84 -7.16
CA GLU A 51 -67.36 13.27 -8.52
C GLU A 51 -66.29 12.88 -9.55
N ALA A 52 -66.68 12.80 -10.83
CA ALA A 52 -65.76 12.49 -11.93
C ALA A 52 -64.62 13.52 -12.08
N GLU A 53 -64.82 14.74 -11.56
CA GLU A 53 -63.80 15.78 -11.60
C GLU A 53 -62.62 15.46 -10.68
N ASP A 54 -62.84 14.80 -9.55
CA ASP A 54 -61.78 14.44 -8.61
C ASP A 54 -60.89 13.34 -9.17
N VAL A 55 -61.47 12.37 -9.88
CA VAL A 55 -60.73 11.35 -10.64
C VAL A 55 -59.84 12.02 -11.70
N ARG A 56 -60.36 12.98 -12.47
CA ARG A 56 -59.59 13.71 -13.49
C ARG A 56 -58.45 14.54 -12.89
N LYS A 57 -58.66 15.14 -11.70
CA LYS A 57 -57.62 15.87 -10.99
C LYS A 57 -56.48 14.93 -10.55
N ALA A 58 -56.82 13.75 -10.04
CA ALA A 58 -55.84 12.74 -9.65
C ALA A 58 -55.05 12.21 -10.85
N GLU A 59 -55.72 11.91 -11.97
CA GLU A 59 -55.06 11.51 -13.22
C GLU A 59 -54.09 12.57 -13.75
N LYS A 60 -54.48 13.85 -13.70
CA LYS A 60 -53.61 14.97 -14.11
C LYS A 60 -52.37 15.06 -13.23
N LEU A 61 -52.54 14.95 -11.91
CA LEU A 61 -51.43 14.99 -10.97
C LEU A 61 -50.46 13.82 -11.19
N LEU A 62 -50.98 12.61 -11.40
CA LEU A 62 -50.16 11.43 -11.70
C LEU A 62 -49.35 11.63 -12.98
N ARG A 63 -49.96 12.22 -14.01
CA ARG A 63 -49.28 12.51 -15.29
C ARG A 63 -48.16 13.52 -15.11
N GLU A 64 -48.43 14.63 -14.41
CA GLU A 64 -47.44 15.67 -14.12
C GLU A 64 -46.24 15.09 -13.37
N LYS A 65 -46.47 14.23 -12.37
CA LYS A 65 -45.40 13.58 -11.60
C LYS A 65 -44.61 12.57 -12.42
N LYS A 66 -45.26 11.80 -13.29
CA LYS A 66 -44.57 10.91 -14.25
C LYS A 66 -43.71 11.69 -15.25
N ASP A 67 -44.19 12.83 -15.74
CA ASP A 67 -43.43 13.69 -16.65
C ASP A 67 -42.22 14.31 -15.92
N GLU A 68 -42.41 14.77 -14.67
CA GLU A 68 -41.32 15.27 -13.81
C GLU A 68 -40.27 14.18 -13.55
N TYR A 69 -40.69 12.95 -13.25
CA TYR A 69 -39.81 11.80 -13.06
C TYR A 69 -38.96 11.53 -14.31
N LYS A 70 -39.58 11.52 -15.49
CA LYS A 70 -38.88 11.31 -16.77
C LYS A 70 -37.86 12.41 -17.04
N GLN A 71 -38.22 13.68 -16.81
CA GLN A 71 -37.30 14.81 -16.95
C GLN A 71 -36.11 14.67 -15.99
N ASN A 72 -36.35 14.21 -14.77
CA ASN A 72 -35.29 14.00 -13.79
C ASN A 72 -34.33 12.87 -14.21
N GLU A 73 -34.83 11.77 -14.77
CA GLU A 73 -34.01 10.69 -15.35
C GLU A 73 -33.15 11.19 -16.54
N GLU A 74 -33.72 12.01 -17.43
CA GLU A 74 -32.96 12.62 -18.52
C GLU A 74 -31.84 13.55 -17.99
N MET A 75 -32.10 14.29 -16.91
CA MET A 75 -31.09 15.10 -16.25
C MET A 75 -29.99 14.25 -15.61
N ILE A 76 -30.34 13.15 -14.94
CA ILE A 76 -29.36 12.19 -14.38
C ILE A 76 -28.43 11.71 -15.50
N SER A 77 -28.99 11.23 -16.61
CA SER A 77 -28.21 10.74 -17.75
C SER A 77 -27.24 11.79 -18.30
N LYS A 78 -27.70 13.03 -18.48
CA LYS A 78 -26.86 14.15 -18.95
C LYS A 78 -25.72 14.45 -17.97
N VAL A 79 -26.00 14.47 -16.66
CA VAL A 79 -24.98 14.75 -15.65
C VAL A 79 -23.98 13.58 -15.52
N GLU A 80 -24.41 12.32 -15.72
CA GLU A 80 -23.51 11.16 -15.78
C GLU A 80 -22.58 11.20 -16.99
N ALA A 81 -23.05 11.69 -18.15
CA ALA A 81 -22.20 11.93 -19.31
C ALA A 81 -21.14 13.01 -19.02
N VAL A 82 -21.55 14.14 -18.42
CA VAL A 82 -20.62 15.21 -17.98
C VAL A 82 -19.60 14.68 -16.97
N LYS A 83 -20.01 13.86 -16.01
CA LYS A 83 -19.11 13.20 -15.05
C LYS A 83 -18.03 12.38 -15.75
N THR A 84 -18.40 11.67 -16.82
CA THR A 84 -17.47 10.84 -17.58
C THR A 84 -16.44 11.70 -18.32
N GLU A 85 -16.87 12.80 -18.94
CA GLU A 85 -15.96 13.74 -19.62
C GLU A 85 -15.03 14.45 -18.63
N VAL A 86 -15.55 14.96 -17.51
CA VAL A 86 -14.72 15.57 -16.45
C VAL A 86 -13.67 14.59 -15.91
N LYS A 87 -14.02 13.30 -15.79
CA LYS A 87 -13.06 12.25 -15.43
C LYS A 87 -11.97 12.07 -16.50
N LYS A 88 -12.34 12.02 -17.78
CA LYS A 88 -11.38 11.89 -18.91
C LYS A 88 -10.43 13.08 -18.97
N GLU A 89 -10.94 14.30 -18.85
CA GLU A 89 -10.15 15.54 -18.79
C GLU A 89 -9.14 15.52 -17.63
N SER A 90 -9.47 14.83 -16.53
CA SER A 90 -8.60 14.70 -15.37
C SER A 90 -7.51 13.64 -15.52
N VAL A 91 -7.61 12.71 -16.49
CA VAL A 91 -6.67 11.59 -16.65
C VAL A 91 -5.21 12.05 -16.83
N PRO A 92 -4.87 13.02 -17.70
CA PRO A 92 -3.50 13.49 -17.86
C PRO A 92 -2.90 14.00 -16.55
N TYR A 93 -3.71 14.70 -15.75
CA TYR A 93 -3.30 15.22 -14.46
C TYR A 93 -2.99 14.12 -13.43
N TYR A 94 -3.85 13.10 -13.33
CA TYR A 94 -3.59 11.94 -12.46
C TYR A 94 -2.36 11.16 -12.92
N LYS A 95 -2.08 11.08 -14.22
CA LYS A 95 -0.85 10.48 -14.75
C LYS A 95 0.39 11.27 -14.31
N GLU A 96 0.39 12.59 -14.44
CA GLU A 96 1.50 13.45 -14.01
C GLU A 96 1.73 13.34 -12.50
N MET A 97 0.66 13.36 -11.69
CA MET A 97 0.77 13.20 -10.25
C MET A 97 1.35 11.83 -9.87
N ARG A 98 0.88 10.76 -10.53
CA ARG A 98 1.44 9.41 -10.31
C ARG A 98 2.93 9.39 -10.65
N GLN A 99 3.32 10.01 -11.76
CA GLN A 99 4.72 10.08 -12.17
C GLN A 99 5.58 10.81 -11.14
N LYS A 100 5.14 11.98 -10.64
CA LYS A 100 5.87 12.72 -9.59
C LYS A 100 6.02 11.89 -8.31
N LYS A 101 4.93 11.29 -7.83
CA LYS A 101 4.97 10.41 -6.65
C LYS A 101 5.91 9.22 -6.85
N LEU A 102 5.92 8.61 -8.04
CA LEU A 102 6.82 7.52 -8.35
C LEU A 102 8.27 7.98 -8.41
N GLN A 103 8.56 9.16 -8.95
CA GLN A 103 9.91 9.73 -8.95
C GLN A 103 10.42 9.98 -7.52
N ASP A 104 9.58 10.54 -6.64
CA ASP A 104 9.94 10.75 -5.22
C ASP A 104 10.17 9.43 -4.47
N VAL A 105 9.37 8.41 -4.76
CA VAL A 105 9.55 7.06 -4.20
C VAL A 105 10.83 6.42 -4.75
N GLN A 106 11.06 6.51 -6.06
CA GLN A 106 12.24 5.96 -6.72
C GLN A 106 13.51 6.58 -6.15
N LYS A 107 13.55 7.91 -5.99
CA LYS A 107 14.69 8.60 -5.39
C LYS A 107 15.00 8.06 -3.99
N ARG A 108 13.99 7.96 -3.12
CA ARG A 108 14.18 7.39 -1.76
C ARG A 108 14.63 5.93 -1.79
N TYR A 109 14.18 5.16 -2.78
CA TYR A 109 14.61 3.79 -2.97
C TYR A 109 16.08 3.74 -3.38
N ASP A 110 16.48 4.54 -4.38
CA ASP A 110 17.86 4.61 -4.88
C ASP A 110 18.82 5.07 -3.78
N ASP A 111 18.45 6.10 -3.02
CA ASP A 111 19.20 6.57 -1.84
C ASP A 111 19.39 5.41 -0.83
N LYS A 112 18.35 4.63 -0.56
CA LYS A 112 18.43 3.48 0.36
C LYS A 112 19.25 2.31 -0.21
N VAL A 113 19.22 2.09 -1.52
CA VAL A 113 20.08 1.11 -2.18
C VAL A 113 21.55 1.51 -2.03
N GLN A 114 21.86 2.80 -2.16
CA GLN A 114 23.20 3.32 -1.91
C GLN A 114 23.63 3.08 -0.46
N ASP A 115 22.79 3.40 0.53
CA ASP A 115 23.06 3.10 1.94
C ASP A 115 23.41 1.62 2.16
N VAL A 116 22.64 0.71 1.55
CA VAL A 116 22.86 -0.74 1.68
C VAL A 116 24.18 -1.16 1.03
N HIS A 117 24.55 -0.58 -0.11
CA HIS A 117 25.84 -0.82 -0.73
C HIS A 117 27.01 -0.30 0.11
N GLU A 118 26.88 0.88 0.71
CA GLU A 118 27.88 1.45 1.60
C GLU A 118 28.07 0.57 2.84
N ALA A 119 26.97 0.13 3.47
CA ALA A 119 27.01 -0.80 4.61
C ALA A 119 27.68 -2.13 4.25
N ARG A 120 27.37 -2.69 3.07
CA ARG A 120 28.03 -3.91 2.56
C ARG A 120 29.53 -3.70 2.37
N ASN A 121 29.94 -2.58 1.78
CA ASN A 121 31.35 -2.30 1.54
C ASN A 121 32.11 -2.11 2.86
N GLU A 122 31.50 -1.43 3.81
CA GLU A 122 32.08 -1.23 5.14
C GLU A 122 32.27 -2.55 5.89
N PHE A 123 31.24 -3.40 5.85
CA PHE A 123 31.32 -4.76 6.36
C PHE A 123 32.47 -5.57 5.76
N LEU A 124 32.70 -5.46 4.44
CA LEU A 124 33.84 -6.13 3.79
C LEU A 124 35.20 -5.56 4.23
N ARG A 125 35.29 -4.27 4.57
CA ARG A 125 36.52 -3.68 5.13
C ARG A 125 36.81 -4.24 6.52
N GLN A 126 35.80 -4.29 7.39
CA GLN A 126 35.94 -4.85 8.74
C GLN A 126 36.32 -6.33 8.71
N LEU A 127 35.76 -7.10 7.76
CA LEU A 127 36.17 -8.48 7.51
C LEU A 127 37.64 -8.60 7.08
N ASN A 128 38.13 -7.66 6.26
CA ASN A 128 39.53 -7.62 5.86
C ASN A 128 40.44 -7.36 7.07
N GLU A 129 40.11 -6.37 7.90
CA GLU A 129 40.84 -6.05 9.13
C GLU A 129 40.91 -7.27 10.07
N LEU A 130 39.80 -7.97 10.27
CA LEU A 130 39.77 -9.20 11.05
C LEU A 130 40.72 -10.27 10.48
N GLY A 131 40.75 -10.41 9.15
CA GLY A 131 41.68 -11.30 8.46
C GLY A 131 43.16 -10.88 8.61
N GLN A 132 43.44 -9.58 8.67
CA GLN A 132 44.78 -9.06 8.92
C GLN A 132 45.24 -9.37 10.35
N ILE A 133 44.39 -9.14 11.35
CA ILE A 133 44.67 -9.48 12.76
C ILE A 133 44.99 -10.97 12.90
N LYS A 134 44.20 -11.84 12.27
CA LYS A 134 44.47 -13.29 12.22
C LYS A 134 45.86 -13.60 11.65
N LYS A 135 46.24 -12.92 10.56
CA LYS A 135 47.56 -13.11 9.93
C LYS A 135 48.70 -12.66 10.84
N GLU A 136 48.53 -11.57 11.58
CA GLU A 136 49.52 -11.09 12.55
C GLU A 136 49.74 -12.09 13.68
N ALA A 137 48.66 -12.63 14.27
CA ALA A 137 48.78 -13.69 15.29
C ALA A 137 49.49 -14.94 14.76
N ASN A 138 49.19 -15.36 13.53
CA ASN A 138 49.88 -16.50 12.91
C ASN A 138 51.37 -16.22 12.66
N ARG A 139 51.75 -14.99 12.31
CA ARG A 139 53.16 -14.59 12.18
C ARG A 139 53.88 -14.67 13.52
N ALA A 140 53.29 -14.11 14.58
CA ALA A 140 53.87 -14.18 15.93
C ALA A 140 54.07 -15.64 16.40
N ASN A 141 53.09 -16.51 16.14
CA ASN A 141 53.22 -17.94 16.45
C ASN A 141 54.30 -18.62 15.60
N THR A 142 54.43 -18.25 14.33
CA THR A 142 55.47 -18.78 13.45
C THR A 142 56.86 -18.34 13.93
N GLU A 143 57.03 -17.08 14.28
CA GLU A 143 58.28 -16.53 14.83
C GLU A 143 58.67 -17.23 16.14
N TYR A 144 57.72 -17.41 17.06
CA TYR A 144 57.93 -18.16 18.30
C TYR A 144 58.40 -19.59 18.02
N ASN A 145 57.70 -20.33 17.16
CA ASN A 145 58.05 -21.70 16.82
C ASN A 145 59.43 -21.82 16.15
N ASN A 146 59.80 -20.85 15.31
CA ASN A 146 61.13 -20.81 14.69
C ASN A 146 62.23 -20.63 15.76
N VAL A 147 62.05 -19.70 16.71
CA VAL A 147 63.02 -19.48 17.79
C VAL A 147 63.15 -20.71 18.69
N MET A 148 62.03 -21.35 19.06
CA MET A 148 62.05 -22.56 19.89
C MET A 148 62.77 -23.73 19.18
N ALA A 149 62.55 -23.88 17.87
CA ALA A 149 63.26 -24.87 17.06
C ALA A 149 64.78 -24.60 17.00
N ASP A 150 65.19 -23.34 16.85
CA ASP A 150 66.60 -22.95 16.80
C ASP A 150 67.37 -23.25 18.10
N ILE A 151 66.69 -23.23 19.25
CA ILE A 151 67.29 -23.55 20.57
C ILE A 151 67.13 -25.01 20.97
N GLY A 152 66.57 -25.86 20.11
CA GLY A 152 66.41 -27.31 20.34
C GLY A 152 65.31 -27.67 21.34
N GLU A 153 64.42 -26.73 21.67
CA GLU A 153 63.21 -26.98 22.47
C GLU A 153 62.10 -27.51 21.56
N GLU A 154 61.23 -28.40 22.07
CA GLU A 154 60.07 -28.85 21.30
C GLU A 154 59.16 -27.64 21.00
N SER A 155 59.02 -27.30 19.73
CA SER A 155 57.98 -26.37 19.29
C SER A 155 56.64 -26.93 19.74
N ASN A 156 55.86 -26.17 20.51
CA ASN A 156 54.51 -26.56 20.88
C ASN A 156 53.53 -25.89 19.92
N PRO A 157 53.09 -26.57 18.84
CA PRO A 157 52.19 -25.99 17.84
C PRO A 157 50.80 -25.64 18.40
N TYR A 158 50.51 -26.00 19.66
CA TYR A 158 49.23 -25.78 20.32
C TYR A 158 49.24 -24.65 21.36
N LEU A 159 50.35 -23.93 21.55
CA LEU A 159 50.36 -22.74 22.41
C LEU A 159 49.64 -21.57 21.73
N THR A 160 48.37 -21.39 22.12
CA THR A 160 47.56 -20.16 22.03
C THR A 160 47.57 -19.44 20.67
N GLY A 161 47.05 -20.10 19.63
CA GLY A 161 46.45 -19.36 18.51
C GLY A 161 45.25 -18.53 18.98
N ILE A 162 44.85 -17.52 18.19
CA ILE A 162 43.55 -16.86 18.39
C ILE A 162 42.48 -17.97 18.38
N GLN A 163 41.69 -18.05 19.46
CA GLN A 163 40.52 -18.92 19.47
C GLN A 163 39.46 -18.31 18.56
N GLU A 164 39.49 -18.70 17.29
CA GLU A 164 38.50 -18.28 16.30
C GLU A 164 37.14 -18.85 16.68
N LYS A 165 36.19 -17.97 16.96
CA LYS A 165 34.77 -18.37 16.92
C LYS A 165 34.43 -18.65 15.46
N PRO A 166 33.85 -19.81 15.10
CA PRO A 166 33.44 -20.05 13.73
C PRO A 166 32.32 -19.07 13.38
N PHE A 167 32.61 -18.10 12.51
CA PHE A 167 31.70 -16.97 12.23
C PHE A 167 31.34 -16.88 10.74
N ILE A 168 31.94 -17.67 9.85
CA ILE A 168 31.56 -17.76 8.44
C ILE A 168 30.81 -19.06 8.20
N LYS A 169 29.64 -18.97 7.57
CA LYS A 169 28.86 -20.14 7.21
C LYS A 169 29.66 -21.07 6.30
N GLY A 170 29.88 -22.31 6.72
CA GLY A 170 30.63 -23.33 5.96
C GLY A 170 32.13 -23.43 6.28
N SER A 171 32.69 -22.57 7.13
CA SER A 171 34.03 -22.80 7.69
C SER A 171 33.91 -23.62 8.99
N LEU A 172 34.07 -24.94 8.88
CA LEU A 172 34.14 -25.89 10.00
C LEU A 172 32.97 -25.81 11.01
N GLY A 173 31.81 -26.37 10.62
CA GLY A 173 30.68 -26.61 11.54
C GLY A 173 29.33 -26.09 11.04
N VAL A 174 28.25 -26.54 11.68
CA VAL A 174 26.88 -26.00 11.48
C VAL A 174 26.73 -24.79 12.40
N VAL A 175 27.15 -23.62 11.94
CA VAL A 175 26.95 -22.35 12.65
C VAL A 175 25.58 -21.78 12.28
N LYS A 176 24.79 -21.34 13.27
CA LYS A 176 23.45 -20.78 13.02
C LYS A 176 23.54 -19.39 12.38
N ASP A 177 22.51 -18.97 11.65
CA ASP A 177 22.54 -17.68 10.93
C ASP A 177 22.74 -16.45 11.85
N ASN A 178 22.30 -16.52 13.11
CA ASN A 178 22.50 -15.48 14.13
C ASN A 178 23.95 -15.41 14.65
N GLU A 179 24.73 -16.48 14.46
CA GLU A 179 26.13 -16.61 14.87
C GLU A 179 27.08 -16.43 13.69
N THR A 180 26.55 -16.38 12.45
CA THR A 180 27.34 -16.14 11.25
C THR A 180 27.29 -14.70 10.78
N ILE A 181 28.41 -14.25 10.24
CA ILE A 181 28.58 -12.94 9.62
C ILE A 181 27.80 -12.80 8.29
N GLY A 182 27.50 -13.91 7.60
CA GLY A 182 26.72 -13.91 6.36
C GLY A 182 25.26 -14.32 6.57
N VAL A 183 24.32 -13.60 5.95
CA VAL A 183 22.89 -13.98 5.89
C VAL A 183 22.59 -14.73 4.59
N ARG A 184 21.76 -15.78 4.68
CA ARG A 184 21.29 -16.49 3.48
C ARG A 184 20.34 -15.63 2.63
N GLU A 185 20.23 -15.97 1.35
CA GLU A 185 19.36 -15.29 0.40
C GLU A 185 17.88 -15.32 0.82
N ASP A 186 17.39 -16.44 1.36
CA ASP A 186 16.02 -16.57 1.86
C ASP A 186 15.73 -15.57 3.00
N VAL A 187 16.66 -15.42 3.94
CA VAL A 187 16.57 -14.43 5.03
C VAL A 187 16.63 -12.99 4.49
N GLN A 188 17.50 -12.71 3.50
CA GLN A 188 17.58 -11.41 2.85
C GLN A 188 16.27 -11.06 2.11
N ARG A 189 15.67 -12.03 1.41
CA ARG A 189 14.38 -11.86 0.72
C ARG A 189 13.25 -11.60 1.72
N GLN A 190 13.17 -12.35 2.81
CA GLN A 190 12.19 -12.12 3.87
C GLN A 190 12.32 -10.71 4.48
N ALA A 191 13.55 -10.28 4.76
CA ALA A 191 13.81 -8.93 5.27
C ALA A 191 13.39 -7.84 4.28
N TYR A 192 13.64 -8.05 2.98
CA TYR A 192 13.18 -7.15 1.91
C TYR A 192 11.64 -7.07 1.83
N GLU A 193 10.97 -8.19 2.11
CA GLU A 193 9.51 -8.29 2.25
C GLU A 193 8.98 -7.79 3.62
N LYS A 194 9.85 -7.14 4.42
CA LYS A 194 9.57 -6.55 5.74
C LYS A 194 9.31 -7.55 6.86
N VAL A 195 9.83 -8.77 6.73
CA VAL A 195 9.86 -9.76 7.80
C VAL A 195 11.31 -9.89 8.27
N LEU A 196 11.65 -9.21 9.36
CA LEU A 196 12.97 -9.33 9.96
C LEU A 196 13.05 -10.65 10.75
N PRO A 197 14.18 -11.36 10.69
CA PRO A 197 14.39 -12.47 11.60
C PRO A 197 14.53 -11.94 13.04
N GLN A 198 14.08 -12.73 14.03
CA GLN A 198 14.03 -12.32 15.44
C GLN A 198 15.37 -11.80 15.98
N PHE A 199 16.49 -12.38 15.56
CA PHE A 199 17.83 -11.92 15.97
C PHE A 199 18.21 -10.52 15.43
N ALA A 200 17.49 -10.01 14.43
CA ALA A 200 17.72 -8.69 13.82
C ALA A 200 16.70 -7.62 14.30
N GLU A 201 15.71 -8.01 15.11
CA GLU A 201 14.80 -7.07 15.75
C GLU A 201 15.49 -6.43 16.97
N LYS A 202 15.37 -5.10 17.13
CA LYS A 202 15.97 -4.39 18.28
C LYS A 202 15.43 -4.98 19.60
N GLY A 203 16.28 -5.68 20.34
CA GLY A 203 15.93 -6.26 21.65
C GLY A 203 15.96 -7.79 21.73
N GLY A 204 16.48 -8.49 20.70
CA GLY A 204 16.79 -9.92 20.80
C GLY A 204 17.97 -10.20 21.74
N GLU A 205 17.74 -10.05 23.05
CA GLU A 205 18.53 -10.73 24.07
C GLU A 205 18.21 -12.23 23.97
N GLU A 206 19.19 -13.04 23.55
CA GLU A 206 19.35 -14.42 24.02
C GLU A 206 20.46 -14.43 25.09
#